data_AF-A0A9D4BAC1-F1
#
_entry.id   AF-A0A9D4BAC1-F1
#
_cell.length_a   1.000
_cell.length_b   1.000
_cell.length_c   1.000
_cell.angle_alpha   90.00
_cell.angle_beta   90.00
_cell.angle_gamma   90.00
#
_symmetry.space_group_name_H-M   'P 1'
#
loop_
_entity.id
_entity.type
_entity.pdbx_description
1 polymer ?
#
loop_
_entity_poly.entity_id
_entity_poly.type
_entity_poly.pdbx_seq_one_letter_code
_entity_poly.pdbx_strand_id
1 'polypeptide(L)'
;MPIVLLLILLSKVSHPLISNKLAYDSDADELGVNITDSITPTYANVIVLSYSNEIEKEGYALDVKNNIITLTSNDAAGMFYAAQTLSSVISGTKGRIPELRVVDAPRFRWRGMQIDVARNFHSVVDIKRLIKAMSMYKMNVLHLHLTDDEGWRLVIDGLPELTQVSLEHFWNSHI
;
A
#
# COMPACT_ATOMS: atom_id res chain seq x y z
N MET A 1 3.76 -3.87 13.79
CA MET A 1 3.03 -2.60 13.62
C MET A 1 3.88 -1.49 12.97
N PRO A 2 4.31 -1.60 11.69
CA PRO A 2 4.88 -0.44 10.97
C PRO A 2 4.20 -0.10 9.62
N ILE A 3 3.18 -0.85 9.20
CA ILE A 3 2.60 -0.74 7.84
C ILE A 3 1.38 0.20 7.78
N VAL A 4 0.81 0.60 8.92
CA VAL A 4 -0.37 1.49 8.96
C VAL A 4 0.04 2.98 8.90
N LEU A 5 1.24 3.30 9.40
CA LEU A 5 1.80 4.66 9.48
C LEU A 5 1.86 5.39 8.13
N LEU A 6 1.98 4.66 7.01
CA LEU A 6 2.15 5.24 5.68
C LEU A 6 0.83 5.56 4.96
N LEU A 7 -0.25 4.82 5.22
CA LEU A 7 -1.51 5.10 4.51
C LEU A 7 -2.19 6.39 5.00
N ILE A 8 -1.89 6.84 6.22
CA ILE A 8 -2.42 8.10 6.77
C ILE A 8 -1.73 9.34 6.14
N LEU A 9 -0.46 9.23 5.75
CA LEU A 9 0.25 10.34 5.07
C LEU A 9 -0.24 10.59 3.63
N LEU A 10 -0.82 9.58 2.98
CA LEU A 10 -1.36 9.70 1.61
C LEU A 10 -2.80 10.24 1.55
N SER A 11 -3.55 10.25 2.67
CA SER A 11 -4.94 10.70 2.69
C SER A 11 -5.13 12.23 2.63
N LYS A 12 -4.06 13.00 2.78
CA LYS A 12 -4.07 14.48 2.70
C LYS A 12 -3.41 15.06 1.44
N VAL A 13 -2.92 14.22 0.52
CA VAL A 13 -2.53 14.70 -0.81
C VAL A 13 -3.82 14.98 -1.58
N SER A 14 -4.12 16.25 -1.81
CA SER A 14 -5.29 16.75 -2.56
C SER A 14 -5.20 16.36 -4.04
N HIS A 15 -5.34 15.07 -4.32
CA HIS A 15 -5.47 14.53 -5.67
C HIS A 15 -6.90 14.00 -5.84
N PRO A 16 -7.60 14.33 -6.94
CA PRO A 16 -9.04 14.07 -7.09
C PRO A 16 -9.43 12.58 -7.16
N LEU A 17 -8.46 11.66 -7.08
CA LEU A 17 -8.69 10.21 -7.07
C LEU A 17 -8.61 9.58 -5.67
N ILE A 18 -8.33 10.34 -4.61
CA ILE A 18 -8.18 9.86 -3.21
C ILE A 18 -9.30 10.45 -2.32
N SER A 19 -10.48 10.72 -2.86
CA SER A 19 -11.60 11.30 -2.09
C SER A 19 -12.44 10.28 -1.33
N ASN A 20 -12.12 8.98 -1.37
CA ASN A 20 -12.92 7.98 -0.67
C ASN A 20 -12.45 7.77 0.76
N LYS A 21 -13.04 8.64 1.59
CA LYS A 21 -13.19 8.60 3.04
C LYS A 21 -13.88 7.31 3.50
N LEU A 22 -13.21 6.16 3.42
CA LEU A 22 -13.69 4.90 4.02
C LEU A 22 -12.52 4.12 4.64
N ALA A 23 -12.58 3.98 5.97
CA ALA A 23 -11.92 2.95 6.79
C ALA A 23 -10.41 3.06 7.10
N TYR A 24 -9.85 4.27 7.28
CA TYR A 24 -8.47 4.43 7.77
C TYR A 24 -8.30 5.32 9.02
N ASP A 25 -9.38 5.94 9.51
CA ASP A 25 -9.34 6.90 10.62
C ASP A 25 -9.22 6.24 12.01
N SER A 26 -9.60 4.98 12.19
CA SER A 26 -9.60 4.32 13.50
C SER A 26 -8.22 4.00 14.07
N ASP A 27 -7.18 4.03 13.23
CA ASP A 27 -5.83 3.58 13.62
C ASP A 27 -4.91 4.77 13.97
N ALA A 28 -5.37 6.01 13.81
CA ALA A 28 -4.57 7.22 14.05
C ALA A 28 -4.41 7.55 15.55
N ASP A 29 -5.47 7.35 16.34
CA ASP A 29 -5.48 7.66 17.78
C ASP A 29 -4.67 6.65 18.62
N GLU A 30 -4.48 5.41 18.14
CA GLU A 30 -3.68 4.40 18.85
C GLU A 30 -2.16 4.62 18.74
N LEU A 31 -1.68 5.49 17.82
CA LEU A 31 -0.25 5.69 17.55
C LEU A 31 0.34 6.99 18.12
N GLY A 32 -0.47 7.84 18.77
CA GLY A 32 -0.01 9.05 19.48
C GLY A 32 0.66 10.12 18.59
N VAL A 33 0.35 10.16 17.29
CA VAL A 33 0.95 11.09 16.33
C VAL A 33 0.12 12.36 16.21
N ASN A 34 0.64 13.50 16.71
CA ASN A 34 0.03 14.82 16.48
C ASN A 34 0.47 15.38 15.12
N ILE A 35 -0.49 15.64 14.24
CA ILE A 35 -0.26 16.31 12.95
C ILE A 35 -0.46 17.82 13.15
N THR A 36 0.61 18.62 13.08
CA THR A 36 0.53 20.10 13.19
C THR A 36 1.15 20.80 11.97
N ASP A 37 0.50 21.88 11.50
CA ASP A 37 0.93 22.70 10.35
C ASP A 37 2.11 23.65 10.67
N SER A 38 2.67 23.55 11.87
CA SER A 38 3.89 24.25 12.29
C SER A 38 4.59 23.44 13.38
N ILE A 39 5.92 23.40 13.33
CA ILE A 39 6.75 22.61 14.26
C ILE A 39 7.83 23.53 14.84
N THR A 40 7.81 23.70 16.17
CA THR A 40 8.97 24.15 16.94
C THR A 40 9.61 22.88 17.52
N PRO A 41 10.74 22.38 16.99
CA PRO A 41 11.20 21.04 17.32
C PRO A 41 12.08 21.06 18.57
N THR A 42 11.68 20.32 19.61
CA THR A 42 12.55 20.12 20.78
C THR A 42 13.28 18.76 20.73
N TYR A 43 12.68 17.64 20.28
CA TYR A 43 13.41 16.36 20.07
C TYR A 43 12.64 15.36 19.16
N ALA A 44 12.25 15.75 17.95
CA ALA A 44 11.53 14.85 17.02
C ALA A 44 12.19 14.83 15.63
N ASN A 45 12.32 13.64 15.04
CA ASN A 45 12.72 13.52 13.64
C ASN A 45 11.64 14.18 12.76
N VAL A 46 12.04 15.11 11.90
CA VAL A 46 11.11 15.80 10.99
C VAL A 46 11.06 15.05 9.67
N ILE A 47 9.86 14.69 9.21
CA ILE A 47 9.66 14.11 7.87
C ILE A 47 9.21 15.22 6.92
N VAL A 48 9.98 15.41 5.85
CA VAL A 48 9.69 16.37 4.78
C VAL A 48 9.35 15.60 3.52
N LEU A 49 8.17 15.87 2.95
CA LEU A 49 7.78 15.35 1.65
C LEU A 49 8.08 16.42 0.59
N SER A 50 8.89 16.06 -0.39
CA SER A 50 9.30 16.94 -1.48
C SER A 50 8.90 16.34 -2.83
N TYR A 51 8.57 17.22 -3.77
CA TYR A 51 8.21 16.85 -5.12
C TYR A 51 9.28 17.34 -6.09
N SER A 52 9.75 16.47 -6.99
CA SER A 52 10.73 16.84 -8.02
C SER A 52 10.43 16.14 -9.33
N ASN A 53 10.40 16.93 -10.41
CA ASN A 53 10.24 16.43 -11.78
C ASN A 53 11.50 15.72 -12.32
N GLU A 54 12.62 15.81 -11.61
CA GLU A 54 13.90 15.19 -12.02
C GLU A 54 13.96 13.69 -11.69
N ILE A 55 13.02 13.21 -10.89
CA ILE A 55 12.92 11.79 -10.53
C ILE A 55 12.00 11.08 -11.54
N GLU A 56 12.38 9.88 -11.95
CA GLU A 56 11.56 9.07 -12.85
C GLU A 56 10.25 8.62 -12.20
N LYS A 57 9.28 8.21 -13.03
CA LYS A 57 7.99 7.68 -12.55
C LYS A 57 8.21 6.49 -11.61
N GLU A 58 7.46 6.43 -10.51
CA GLU A 58 7.62 5.45 -9.42
C GLU A 58 9.01 5.48 -8.72
N GLY A 59 9.92 6.39 -9.10
CA GLY A 59 11.23 6.56 -8.47
C GLY A 59 11.15 7.45 -7.22
N TYR A 60 12.16 7.36 -6.36
CA TYR A 60 12.27 8.20 -5.18
C TYR A 60 13.71 8.40 -4.71
N ALA A 61 13.90 9.45 -3.89
CA ALA A 61 15.06 9.64 -3.05
C ALA A 61 14.64 9.70 -1.57
N LEU A 62 15.41 9.04 -0.71
CA LEU A 62 15.28 9.09 0.75
C LEU A 62 16.61 9.59 1.31
N ASP A 63 16.59 10.74 1.96
CA ASP A 63 17.76 11.37 2.59
C ASP A 63 17.49 11.55 4.09
N VAL A 64 18.34 10.94 4.93
CA VAL A 64 18.31 11.12 6.39
C VAL A 64 19.59 11.81 6.82
N LYS A 65 19.47 13.02 7.34
CA LYS A 65 20.60 13.83 7.82
C LYS A 65 20.16 14.78 8.92
N ASN A 66 20.96 14.95 9.96
CA ASN A 66 20.69 15.92 11.04
C ASN A 66 19.27 15.77 11.64
N ASN A 67 18.77 14.55 11.84
CA ASN A 67 17.41 14.24 12.30
C ASN A 67 16.27 14.74 11.36
N ILE A 68 16.58 15.04 10.11
CA ILE A 68 15.62 15.37 9.06
C ILE A 68 15.58 14.21 8.08
N ILE A 69 14.37 13.70 7.82
CA ILE A 69 14.07 12.64 6.87
C ILE A 69 13.36 13.29 5.69
N THR A 70 14.03 13.36 4.54
CA THR A 70 13.44 13.92 3.32
C THR A 70 13.08 12.80 2.36
N LEU A 71 11.81 12.73 1.97
CA LEU A 71 11.31 11.84 0.93
C LEU A 71 11.02 12.68 -0.31
N THR A 72 11.67 12.39 -1.43
CA THR A 72 11.48 13.11 -2.69
C THR A 72 10.98 12.16 -3.77
N SER A 73 9.94 12.53 -4.51
CA SER A 73 9.39 11.75 -5.62
C SER A 73 8.72 12.64 -6.66
N ASN A 74 8.54 12.14 -7.89
CA ASN A 74 7.75 12.77 -8.96
C ASN A 74 6.28 12.31 -8.97
N ASP A 75 5.93 11.30 -8.19
CA ASP A 75 4.53 10.85 -8.08
C ASP A 75 4.20 10.21 -6.72
N ALA A 76 2.92 9.95 -6.51
CA ALA A 76 2.42 9.33 -5.30
C ALA A 76 2.94 7.89 -5.10
N ALA A 77 3.22 7.16 -6.18
CA ALA A 77 3.71 5.78 -6.12
C ALA A 77 5.16 5.73 -5.60
N GLY A 78 6.03 6.58 -6.14
CA GLY A 78 7.40 6.77 -5.67
C GLY A 78 7.44 7.28 -4.23
N MET A 79 6.53 8.20 -3.86
CA MET A 79 6.42 8.67 -2.47
C MET A 79 6.04 7.52 -1.51
N PHE A 80 5.07 6.69 -1.92
CA PHE A 80 4.72 5.49 -1.19
C PHE A 80 5.92 4.54 -1.08
N TYR A 81 6.65 4.29 -2.16
CA TYR A 81 7.84 3.42 -2.15
C TYR A 81 8.98 3.95 -1.29
N ALA A 82 9.18 5.27 -1.23
CA ALA A 82 10.15 5.91 -0.34
C ALA A 82 9.86 5.59 1.11
N ALA A 83 8.60 5.69 1.50
CA ALA A 83 8.20 5.40 2.87
C ALA A 83 8.16 3.90 3.18
N GLN A 84 7.91 3.02 2.20
CA GLN A 84 8.12 1.58 2.39
C GLN A 84 9.59 1.25 2.67
N THR A 85 10.52 1.92 1.99
CA THR A 85 11.95 1.80 2.28
C THR A 85 12.29 2.34 3.67
N LEU A 86 11.76 3.50 4.06
CA LEU A 86 11.93 4.03 5.41
C LEU A 86 11.40 3.06 6.49
N SER A 87 10.21 2.50 6.28
CA SER A 87 9.61 1.51 7.18
C SER A 87 10.47 0.24 7.30
N SER A 88 11.05 -0.21 6.19
CA SER A 88 12.01 -1.33 6.18
C SER A 88 13.28 -1.00 6.97
N VAL A 89 13.82 0.21 6.82
CA VAL A 89 14.99 0.67 7.59
C VAL A 89 14.67 0.65 9.08
N ILE A 90 13.59 1.32 9.50
CA ILE A 90 13.15 1.39 10.91
C ILE A 90 12.99 -0.02 11.49
N SER A 91 12.38 -0.93 10.73
CA SER A 91 12.16 -2.31 11.18
C SER A 91 13.48 -3.07 11.33
N GLY A 92 14.39 -2.96 10.35
CA GLY A 92 15.68 -3.66 10.36
C GLY A 92 16.66 -3.16 11.43
N THR A 93 16.55 -1.90 11.83
CA THR A 93 17.42 -1.26 12.82
C THR A 93 16.84 -1.22 14.23
N LYS A 94 15.67 -1.85 14.45
CA LYS A 94 14.92 -1.86 15.71
C LYS A 94 14.54 -0.46 16.20
N GLY A 95 14.02 0.38 15.29
CA GLY A 95 13.51 1.71 15.61
C GLY A 95 14.51 2.85 15.47
N ARG A 96 15.77 2.57 15.08
CA ARG A 96 16.80 3.60 14.88
C ARG A 96 16.85 4.05 13.42
N ILE A 97 16.98 5.34 13.15
CA ILE A 97 17.09 5.83 11.77
C ILE A 97 18.52 6.34 11.57
N PRO A 98 19.40 5.56 10.92
CA PRO A 98 20.76 6.02 10.66
C PRO A 98 20.75 7.10 9.57
N GLU A 99 21.79 7.94 9.56
CA GLU A 99 22.03 8.81 8.42
C GLU A 99 22.31 7.96 7.18
N LEU A 100 21.57 8.22 6.11
CA LEU A 100 21.61 7.43 4.89
C LEU A 100 21.07 8.22 3.71
N ARG A 101 21.41 7.76 2.52
CA ARG A 101 20.85 8.23 1.26
C ARG A 101 20.49 7.05 0.37
N VAL A 102 19.26 6.99 -0.11
CA VAL A 102 18.79 6.02 -1.11
C VAL A 102 18.25 6.78 -2.30
N VAL A 103 18.65 6.36 -3.51
CA VAL A 103 18.01 6.75 -4.76
C VAL A 103 17.63 5.47 -5.46
N ASP A 104 16.35 5.30 -5.77
CA ASP A 104 15.81 4.02 -6.22
C ASP A 104 14.67 4.25 -7.22
N ALA A 105 14.58 3.36 -8.21
CA ALA A 105 13.57 3.38 -9.26
C ALA A 105 13.34 1.96 -9.78
N PRO A 106 12.10 1.60 -10.16
CA PRO A 106 11.81 0.24 -10.59
C PRO A 106 12.41 -0.03 -11.98
N ARG A 107 13.15 -1.14 -12.10
CA ARG A 107 13.63 -1.63 -13.40
C ARG A 107 12.48 -1.94 -14.38
N PHE A 108 11.35 -2.43 -13.87
CA PHE A 108 10.19 -2.81 -14.67
C PHE A 108 8.93 -2.12 -14.15
N ARG A 109 8.13 -1.56 -15.06
CA ARG A 109 6.86 -0.92 -14.75
C ARG A 109 5.77 -1.90 -14.30
N TRP A 110 5.86 -3.16 -14.71
CA TRP A 110 4.87 -4.19 -14.37
C TRP A 110 5.46 -5.16 -13.35
N ARG A 111 4.95 -5.12 -12.12
CA ARG A 111 5.40 -5.95 -10.99
C ARG A 111 4.18 -6.63 -10.39
N GLY A 112 3.84 -7.78 -10.98
CA GLY A 112 2.55 -8.44 -10.81
C GLY A 112 2.57 -9.66 -9.91
N MET A 113 1.47 -9.87 -9.17
CA MET A 113 1.15 -11.12 -8.48
C MET A 113 -0.18 -11.64 -9.04
N GLN A 114 -0.28 -12.91 -9.38
CA GLN A 114 -1.54 -13.56 -9.75
C GLN A 114 -2.04 -14.41 -8.58
N ILE A 115 -3.33 -14.33 -8.30
CA ILE A 115 -4.01 -15.21 -7.36
C ILE A 115 -5.26 -15.80 -8.02
N ASP A 116 -5.41 -17.11 -7.86
CA ASP A 116 -6.59 -17.86 -8.28
C ASP A 116 -7.60 -17.88 -7.13
N VAL A 117 -8.76 -17.26 -7.39
CA VAL A 117 -9.89 -17.26 -6.46
C VAL A 117 -11.07 -18.07 -6.99
N ALA A 118 -10.95 -18.60 -8.21
CA ALA A 118 -11.97 -19.43 -8.84
C ALA A 118 -11.96 -20.83 -8.21
N ARG A 119 -10.79 -21.49 -8.21
CA ARG A 119 -10.61 -22.86 -7.69
C ARG A 119 -10.78 -22.96 -6.19
N ASN A 120 -10.22 -22.02 -5.45
CA ASN A 120 -10.35 -21.93 -4.00
C ASN A 120 -10.75 -20.52 -3.61
N PHE A 121 -11.85 -20.37 -2.88
CA PHE A 121 -12.31 -19.06 -2.48
C PHE A 121 -11.41 -18.47 -1.39
N HIS A 122 -10.95 -17.23 -1.61
CA HIS A 122 -10.21 -16.45 -0.64
C HIS A 122 -11.06 -15.30 -0.13
N SER A 123 -11.09 -15.11 1.19
CA SER A 123 -11.84 -14.01 1.78
C SER A 123 -11.26 -12.65 1.36
N VAL A 124 -12.11 -11.61 1.34
CA VAL A 124 -11.67 -10.23 1.07
C VAL A 124 -10.59 -9.79 2.07
N VAL A 125 -10.65 -10.27 3.32
CA VAL A 125 -9.64 -9.98 4.36
C VAL A 125 -8.28 -10.54 3.95
N ASP A 126 -8.23 -11.75 3.43
CA ASP A 126 -6.97 -12.39 3.01
C ASP A 126 -6.41 -11.75 1.73
N ILE A 127 -7.27 -11.36 0.79
CA ILE A 127 -6.85 -10.58 -0.39
C ILE A 127 -6.26 -9.22 0.04
N LYS A 128 -6.87 -8.52 1.01
CA LYS A 128 -6.32 -7.28 1.56
C LYS A 128 -4.98 -7.50 2.26
N ARG A 129 -4.80 -8.62 2.98
CA ARG A 129 -3.50 -9.01 3.56
C ARG A 129 -2.44 -9.25 2.48
N LEU A 130 -2.81 -9.91 1.38
CA LEU A 130 -1.92 -10.11 0.23
C LEU A 130 -1.51 -8.77 -0.39
N ILE A 131 -2.45 -7.87 -0.65
CA ILE A 131 -2.17 -6.52 -1.17
C ILE A 131 -1.22 -5.76 -0.24
N LYS A 132 -1.40 -5.89 1.08
CA LYS A 132 -0.52 -5.30 2.08
C LYS A 132 0.88 -5.90 2.04
N ALA A 133 1.03 -7.19 1.79
CA ALA A 133 2.33 -7.83 1.59
C ALA A 133 2.99 -7.38 0.28
N MET A 134 2.25 -7.39 -0.83
CA MET A 134 2.69 -6.91 -2.14
C MET A 134 3.24 -5.49 -2.08
N SER A 135 2.58 -4.61 -1.32
CA SER A 135 2.98 -3.22 -1.20
C SER A 135 4.31 -3.05 -0.46
N MET A 136 4.66 -3.94 0.49
CA MET A 136 5.97 -3.93 1.15
C MET A 136 7.11 -4.22 0.15
N TYR A 137 6.83 -5.02 -0.88
CA TYR A 137 7.77 -5.37 -1.94
C TYR A 137 7.64 -4.47 -3.19
N LYS A 138 6.92 -3.35 -3.08
CA LYS A 138 6.72 -2.38 -4.17
C LYS A 138 6.07 -2.99 -5.43
N MET A 139 5.30 -4.06 -5.30
CA MET A 139 4.51 -4.63 -6.40
C MET A 139 3.30 -3.72 -6.68
N ASN A 140 2.87 -3.64 -7.93
CA ASN A 140 1.86 -2.66 -8.37
C ASN A 140 0.70 -3.25 -9.19
N VAL A 141 0.75 -4.54 -9.53
CA VAL A 141 -0.34 -5.20 -10.26
C VAL A 141 -0.79 -6.45 -9.50
N LEU A 142 -2.10 -6.54 -9.23
CA LEU A 142 -2.74 -7.76 -8.75
C LEU A 142 -3.61 -8.31 -9.87
N HIS A 143 -3.25 -9.49 -10.38
CA HIS A 143 -4.05 -10.23 -11.35
C HIS A 143 -4.97 -11.19 -10.60
N LEU A 144 -6.27 -10.88 -10.60
CA LEU A 144 -7.30 -11.73 -10.00
C LEU A 144 -7.82 -12.68 -11.07
N HIS A 145 -7.50 -13.97 -10.95
CA HIS A 145 -8.11 -15.01 -11.77
C HIS A 145 -9.45 -15.40 -11.16
N LEU A 146 -10.50 -14.74 -11.66
CA LEU A 146 -11.85 -14.72 -11.07
C LEU A 146 -12.77 -15.85 -11.58
N THR A 147 -12.37 -16.53 -12.64
CA THR A 147 -13.20 -17.49 -13.37
C THR A 147 -12.38 -18.67 -13.82
N ASP A 148 -12.87 -19.87 -13.55
CA ASP A 148 -12.32 -21.15 -14.01
C ASP A 148 -13.47 -22.17 -14.09
N ASP A 149 -13.19 -23.38 -14.56
CA ASP A 149 -14.20 -24.45 -14.70
C ASP A 149 -14.87 -24.77 -13.36
N GLU A 150 -14.12 -24.69 -12.26
CA GLU A 150 -14.62 -24.99 -10.91
C GLU A 150 -15.32 -23.82 -10.20
N GLY A 151 -15.33 -22.61 -10.79
CA GLY A 151 -15.99 -21.48 -10.13
C GLY A 151 -15.95 -20.15 -10.87
N TRP A 152 -17.03 -19.38 -10.71
CA TRP A 152 -17.18 -18.04 -11.26
C TRP A 152 -17.45 -17.02 -10.14
N ARG A 153 -16.53 -16.09 -9.92
CA ARG A 153 -16.55 -15.16 -8.76
C ARG A 153 -16.89 -13.71 -9.13
N LEU A 154 -17.01 -13.39 -10.41
CA LEU A 154 -17.32 -12.04 -10.88
C LEU A 154 -18.84 -11.85 -10.98
N VAL A 155 -19.41 -10.95 -10.20
CA VAL A 155 -20.83 -10.60 -10.32
C VAL A 155 -21.05 -9.80 -11.61
N ILE A 156 -21.98 -10.25 -12.44
CA ILE A 156 -22.46 -9.55 -13.63
C ILE A 156 -23.96 -9.37 -13.50
N ASP A 157 -24.42 -8.13 -13.34
CA ASP A 157 -25.83 -7.83 -13.04
C ASP A 157 -26.82 -8.40 -14.07
N GLY A 158 -26.41 -8.48 -15.34
CA GLY A 158 -27.23 -9.05 -16.41
C GLY A 158 -27.25 -10.57 -16.51
N LEU A 159 -26.41 -11.27 -15.73
CA LEU A 159 -26.27 -12.73 -15.71
C LEU A 159 -26.05 -13.24 -14.27
N PRO A 160 -27.04 -13.05 -13.37
CA PRO A 160 -26.91 -13.41 -11.96
C PRO A 160 -26.66 -14.91 -11.73
N GLU A 161 -27.11 -15.76 -12.65
CA GLU A 161 -26.97 -17.22 -12.58
C GLU A 161 -25.50 -17.66 -12.51
N LEU A 162 -24.58 -16.89 -13.12
CA LEU A 162 -23.15 -17.17 -13.10
C LEU A 162 -22.57 -17.25 -11.69
N THR A 163 -23.09 -16.42 -10.77
CA THR A 163 -22.66 -16.44 -9.37
C THR A 163 -23.56 -17.27 -8.48
N GLN A 164 -24.88 -17.32 -8.76
CA GLN A 164 -25.81 -18.08 -7.92
C GLN A 164 -25.53 -19.60 -8.00
N VAL A 165 -25.40 -20.14 -9.21
CA VAL A 165 -25.17 -21.59 -9.43
C VAL A 165 -23.76 -22.00 -9.01
N SER A 166 -22.75 -21.15 -9.23
CA SER A 166 -21.37 -21.45 -8.85
C SER A 166 -21.15 -21.47 -7.33
N LEU A 167 -21.93 -20.68 -6.58
CA LEU A 167 -21.95 -20.74 -5.11
C LEU A 167 -22.61 -22.02 -4.59
N GLU A 168 -23.66 -22.51 -5.25
CA GLU A 168 -24.36 -23.75 -4.86
C GLU A 168 -23.45 -24.98 -4.95
N HIS A 169 -22.60 -25.07 -5.99
CA HIS A 169 -21.64 -26.18 -6.14
C HIS A 169 -20.60 -26.22 -5.01
N PHE A 170 -20.23 -25.07 -4.44
CA PHE A 170 -19.30 -24.98 -3.31
C PHE A 170 -19.92 -25.52 -2.00
N TRP A 171 -21.22 -25.36 -1.81
CA TRP A 171 -21.93 -25.81 -0.60
C TRP A 171 -22.33 -27.28 -0.64
N ASN A 172 -22.70 -27.81 -1.81
CA ASN A 172 -23.21 -29.19 -1.93
C ASN A 172 -22.12 -30.28 -2.03
N SER A 173 -20.84 -29.91 -2.10
CA SER A 173 -19.73 -30.89 -2.11
C SER A 173 -19.18 -31.21 -0.71
N HIS A 174 -19.78 -30.67 0.35
CA HIS A 174 -19.33 -30.83 1.74
C HIS A 174 -20.44 -31.26 2.72
N ILE A 175 -21.49 -31.93 2.24
CA ILE A 175 -22.53 -32.57 3.07
C ILE A 175 -22.79 -33.99 2.56
#